data_AF-A0A946U6D5-F1
#
_entry.id   AF-A0A946U6D5-F1
#
_cell.length_a   1.000
_cell.length_b   1.000
_cell.length_c   1.000
_cell.angle_alpha   90.00
_cell.angle_beta   90.00
_cell.angle_gamma   90.00
#
_symmetry.space_group_name_H-M   'P 1'
#
loop_
_entity.id
_entity.type
_entity.pdbx_description
1 polymer ?
#
loop_
_entity_poly.entity_id
_entity_poly.type
_entity_poly.pdbx_seq_one_letter_code
_entity_poly.pdbx_strand_id
1 'polypeptide(L)'
;MSFWNTIDRPIIALAPMEDVTDTVLRELLLGLADPDALHVVMTEFVSTDGLVHRKARKRVIHRLHITDSERALLKEKNVKIVAQIWGNTPENYQQVIKEIAEQMAVDGIDINMGCPVPKVVR
;
A
#
# COMPACT_ATOMS: atom_id res chain seq x y z
N MET A 1 -2.27 -16.59 9.89
CA MET A 1 -1.20 -17.08 8.99
C MET A 1 -0.96 -16.00 7.94
N SER A 2 0.28 -15.69 7.56
CA SER A 2 0.54 -14.64 6.55
C SER A 2 0.06 -15.06 5.17
N PHE A 3 -0.57 -14.16 4.41
CA PHE A 3 -1.05 -14.44 3.05
C PHE A 3 0.09 -14.75 2.08
N TRP A 4 1.33 -14.33 2.37
CA TRP A 4 2.51 -14.65 1.55
C TRP A 4 2.73 -16.16 1.41
N ASN A 5 2.23 -16.95 2.36
CA ASN A 5 2.34 -18.42 2.34
C ASN A 5 1.17 -19.10 1.60
N THR A 6 0.20 -18.34 1.10
CA THR A 6 -0.99 -18.87 0.40
C THR A 6 -0.95 -18.62 -1.10
N ILE A 7 0.12 -18.02 -1.63
CA ILE A 7 0.29 -17.68 -3.04
C ILE A 7 1.38 -18.58 -3.63
N ASP A 8 1.06 -19.25 -4.74
CA ASP A 8 2.04 -20.07 -5.46
C ASP A 8 3.13 -19.21 -6.09
N ARG A 9 4.34 -19.77 -6.21
CA ARG A 9 5.49 -19.06 -6.78
C ARG A 9 5.55 -19.27 -8.30
N PRO A 10 6.00 -18.26 -9.08
CA PRO A 10 6.52 -16.96 -8.65
C PRO A 10 5.41 -15.95 -8.29
N ILE A 11 5.65 -15.14 -7.23
CA ILE A 11 4.75 -14.06 -6.86
C ILE A 11 5.04 -12.86 -7.77
N ILE A 12 4.02 -12.45 -8.52
CA ILE A 12 4.05 -11.23 -9.34
C ILE A 12 3.32 -10.11 -8.60
N ALA A 13 4.01 -8.99 -8.39
CA ALA A 13 3.50 -7.85 -7.66
C ALA A 13 3.67 -6.54 -8.43
N LEU A 14 2.67 -5.65 -8.36
CA LEU A 14 2.80 -4.26 -8.79
C LEU A 14 3.57 -3.46 -7.74
N ALA A 15 4.74 -2.97 -8.12
CA ALA A 15 5.59 -2.15 -7.26
C ALA A 15 4.90 -0.81 -6.91
N PRO A 16 5.22 -0.19 -5.76
CA PRO A 16 4.66 1.09 -5.35
C PRO A 16 5.40 2.24 -6.05
N MET A 17 4.65 3.16 -6.65
CA MET A 17 5.18 4.34 -7.35
C MET A 17 4.34 5.56 -7.01
N GLU A 18 4.94 6.55 -6.33
CA GLU A 18 4.31 7.82 -5.98
C GLU A 18 3.79 8.57 -7.22
N ASP A 19 2.57 9.09 -7.12
CA ASP A 19 1.80 9.75 -8.19
C ASP A 19 1.58 8.89 -9.45
N VAL A 20 1.75 7.57 -9.35
CA VAL A 20 1.56 6.61 -10.46
C VAL A 20 0.62 5.47 -10.08
N THR A 21 0.90 4.76 -8.98
CA THR A 21 0.12 3.57 -8.57
C THR A 21 -1.04 3.95 -7.67
N ASP A 22 -1.84 4.91 -8.11
CA ASP A 22 -3.07 5.32 -7.45
C ASP A 22 -4.20 4.29 -7.65
N THR A 23 -5.39 4.57 -7.11
CA THR A 23 -6.56 3.68 -7.28
C THR A 23 -6.94 3.45 -8.73
N VAL A 24 -6.77 4.46 -9.60
CA VAL A 24 -7.19 4.39 -11.00
C VAL A 24 -6.32 3.40 -11.77
N LEU A 25 -4.99 3.50 -11.62
CA LEU A 25 -4.08 2.55 -12.27
C LEU A 25 -4.29 1.13 -11.73
N ARG A 26 -4.45 0.98 -10.41
CA ARG A 26 -4.65 -0.35 -9.80
C ARG A 26 -5.95 -0.99 -10.27
N GLU A 27 -7.05 -0.24 -10.34
CA GLU A 27 -8.33 -0.74 -10.88
C GLU A 27 -8.23 -1.13 -12.36
N LEU A 28 -7.54 -0.33 -13.18
CA LEU A 28 -7.30 -0.66 -14.59
C LEU A 28 -6.54 -1.99 -14.73
N LEU A 29 -5.46 -2.16 -13.96
CA LEU A 29 -4.65 -3.38 -14.00
C LEU A 29 -5.43 -4.59 -13.47
N LEU A 30 -6.19 -4.44 -12.39
CA LEU A 30 -7.03 -5.51 -11.88
C LEU A 30 -8.11 -5.94 -12.89
N GLY A 31 -8.69 -4.99 -13.62
CA GLY A 31 -9.68 -5.26 -14.65
C GLY A 31 -9.12 -6.01 -15.87
N LEU A 32 -7.85 -5.75 -16.22
CA LEU A 32 -7.19 -6.31 -17.40
C LEU A 32 -6.35 -7.56 -17.13
N ALA A 33 -5.87 -7.74 -15.90
CA ALA A 33 -4.99 -8.85 -15.56
C ALA A 33 -5.75 -10.19 -15.53
N ASP A 34 -5.08 -11.22 -16.05
CA ASP A 34 -5.48 -12.61 -15.83
C ASP A 34 -5.36 -12.95 -14.33
N PRO A 35 -6.27 -13.76 -13.76
CA PRO A 35 -6.29 -14.06 -12.33
C PRO A 35 -4.99 -14.63 -11.74
N ASP A 36 -4.15 -15.26 -12.57
CA ASP A 36 -2.88 -15.88 -12.15
C ASP A 36 -1.65 -15.03 -12.53
N ALA A 37 -1.84 -13.88 -13.16
CA ALA A 37 -0.75 -13.03 -13.66
C ALA A 37 -0.36 -11.90 -12.69
N LEU A 38 -1.23 -11.55 -11.74
CA LEU A 38 -1.02 -10.51 -10.74
C LEU A 38 -1.52 -11.01 -9.39
N HIS A 39 -0.67 -10.96 -8.37
CA HIS A 39 -0.99 -11.54 -7.05
C HIS A 39 -1.07 -10.49 -5.96
N VAL A 40 -0.24 -9.44 -6.07
CA VAL A 40 -0.16 -8.38 -5.08
C VAL A 40 -0.09 -7.02 -5.76
N VAL A 41 -0.79 -6.03 -5.24
CA VAL A 41 -0.61 -4.62 -5.58
C VAL A 41 -0.20 -3.84 -4.35
N MET A 42 0.62 -2.82 -4.54
CA MET A 42 1.02 -1.93 -3.45
C MET A 42 0.38 -0.57 -3.65
N THR A 43 -0.01 0.08 -2.54
CA THR A 43 -0.41 1.48 -2.58
C THR A 43 0.79 2.34 -2.95
N GLU A 44 0.55 3.61 -3.27
CA GLU A 44 1.60 4.61 -3.13
C GLU A 44 2.13 4.66 -1.69
N PHE A 45 3.31 5.25 -1.50
CA PHE A 45 3.92 5.34 -0.18
C PHE A 45 3.67 6.66 0.53
N VAL A 46 3.49 6.59 1.85
CA VAL A 46 3.21 7.75 2.69
C VAL A 46 4.11 7.82 3.92
N SER A 47 4.49 9.05 4.30
CA SER A 47 5.28 9.31 5.49
C SER A 47 4.46 9.12 6.76
N THR A 48 4.98 8.37 7.73
CA THR A 48 4.39 8.23 9.08
C THR A 48 4.29 9.58 9.78
N ASP A 49 5.32 10.42 9.68
CA ASP A 49 5.32 11.79 10.21
C ASP A 49 4.20 12.65 9.59
N GLY A 50 3.99 12.47 8.29
CA GLY A 50 2.90 13.11 7.55
C GLY A 50 1.50 12.70 8.04
N LEU A 51 1.32 11.40 8.35
CA LEU A 51 0.04 10.84 8.81
C LEU A 51 -0.33 11.24 10.23
N VAL A 52 0.64 11.37 11.13
CA VAL A 52 0.40 11.84 12.51
C VAL A 52 0.24 13.36 12.58
N HIS A 53 0.79 14.10 11.62
CA HIS A 53 0.76 15.57 11.65
C HIS A 53 -0.60 16.14 11.23
N ARG A 54 -1.24 16.85 12.17
CA ARG A 54 -2.64 17.36 12.06
C ARG A 54 -2.97 18.12 10.78
N LYS A 55 -2.03 18.91 10.24
CA LYS A 55 -2.22 19.67 8.99
C LYS A 55 -1.75 18.92 7.74
N ALA A 56 -0.81 17.99 7.87
CA ALA A 56 -0.19 17.32 6.71
C ALA A 56 -0.98 16.07 6.31
N ARG A 57 -1.60 15.40 7.29
CA ARG A 57 -2.42 14.20 7.12
C ARG A 57 -3.37 14.28 5.93
N LYS A 58 -4.18 15.35 5.85
CA LYS A 58 -5.16 15.54 4.76
C LYS A 58 -4.53 15.57 3.35
N ARG A 59 -3.26 15.97 3.25
CA ARG A 59 -2.53 16.02 1.98
C ARG A 59 -1.89 14.70 1.59
N VAL A 60 -1.78 13.73 2.50
CA VAL A 60 -1.00 12.51 2.25
C VAL A 60 -1.80 11.22 2.42
N ILE A 61 -2.90 11.25 3.20
CA ILE A 61 -3.74 10.08 3.47
C ILE A 61 -4.38 9.47 2.21
N HIS A 62 -4.60 10.29 1.18
CA HIS A 62 -5.23 9.85 -0.08
C HIS A 62 -4.39 8.81 -0.82
N ARG A 63 -3.08 8.72 -0.56
CA ARG A 63 -2.18 7.71 -1.14
C ARG A 63 -2.50 6.28 -0.71
N LEU A 64 -3.15 6.14 0.44
CA LEU A 64 -3.64 4.86 0.97
C LEU A 64 -5.12 4.62 0.61
N HIS A 65 -5.71 5.46 -0.25
CA HIS A 65 -7.11 5.33 -0.60
C HIS A 65 -7.34 4.08 -1.46
N ILE A 66 -8.40 3.36 -1.12
CA ILE A 66 -8.91 2.18 -1.81
C ILE A 66 -10.40 2.40 -1.98
N THR A 67 -10.86 2.44 -3.24
CA THR A 67 -12.28 2.62 -3.57
C THR A 67 -13.07 1.32 -3.31
N ASP A 68 -14.39 1.42 -3.25
CA ASP A 68 -15.24 0.23 -3.12
C ASP A 68 -15.18 -0.65 -4.39
N SER A 69 -14.98 -0.04 -5.56
CA SER A 69 -14.76 -0.76 -6.83
C SER A 69 -13.42 -1.49 -6.84
N GLU A 70 -12.33 -0.84 -6.43
CA GLU A 70 -11.02 -1.49 -6.28
C GLU A 70 -11.11 -2.69 -5.32
N ARG A 71 -11.79 -2.50 -4.18
CA ARG A 71 -11.99 -3.57 -3.20
C ARG A 71 -12.77 -4.76 -3.77
N ALA A 72 -13.78 -4.51 -4.60
CA ALA A 72 -14.53 -5.57 -5.25
C ALA A 72 -13.64 -6.35 -6.23
N LEU A 73 -12.84 -5.65 -7.04
CA LEU A 73 -11.91 -6.26 -7.98
C LEU A 73 -10.80 -7.06 -7.28
N LEU A 74 -10.22 -6.55 -6.20
CA LEU A 74 -9.22 -7.28 -5.39
C LEU A 74 -9.77 -8.63 -4.90
N LYS A 75 -11.03 -8.64 -4.45
CA LYS A 75 -11.71 -9.88 -4.01
C LYS A 75 -12.00 -10.82 -5.18
N GLU A 76 -12.55 -10.29 -6.28
CA GLU A 76 -12.90 -11.07 -7.47
C GLU A 76 -11.66 -11.74 -8.08
N LYS A 77 -10.57 -10.99 -8.19
CA LYS A 77 -9.30 -11.44 -8.78
C LYS A 77 -8.40 -12.17 -7.79
N ASN A 78 -8.80 -12.28 -6.52
CA ASN A 78 -7.99 -12.81 -5.43
C ASN A 78 -6.59 -12.15 -5.31
N VAL A 79 -6.51 -10.86 -5.60
CA VAL A 79 -5.28 -10.05 -5.49
C VAL A 79 -5.21 -9.39 -4.12
N LYS A 80 -4.03 -9.41 -3.51
CA LYS A 80 -3.79 -8.79 -2.20
C LYS A 80 -3.31 -7.36 -2.35
N ILE A 81 -3.71 -6.47 -1.44
CA ILE A 81 -3.25 -5.09 -1.41
C ILE A 81 -2.41 -4.81 -0.16
N VAL A 82 -1.26 -4.17 -0.35
CA VAL A 82 -0.31 -3.84 0.73
C VAL A 82 -0.10 -2.34 0.80
N ALA A 83 -0.32 -1.74 1.98
CA ALA A 83 -0.02 -0.34 2.22
C ALA A 83 1.49 -0.15 2.44
N GLN A 84 2.12 0.79 1.72
CA GLN A 84 3.53 1.13 1.95
C GLN A 84 3.65 2.41 2.79
N ILE A 85 4.43 2.34 3.87
CA ILE A 85 4.73 3.48 4.75
C ILE A 85 6.24 3.69 4.90
N TRP A 86 6.65 4.91 5.26
CA TRP A 86 8.05 5.24 5.51
C TRP A 86 8.20 6.34 6.56
N GLY A 87 9.37 6.47 7.17
CA GLY A 87 9.65 7.44 8.22
C GLY A 87 10.81 6.99 9.11
N ASN A 88 11.16 7.83 10.09
CA ASN A 88 12.34 7.61 10.95
C ASN A 88 12.00 7.52 12.44
N THR A 89 10.74 7.75 12.83
CA THR A 89 10.29 7.81 14.23
C THR A 89 9.52 6.53 14.59
N PRO A 90 10.06 5.62 15.43
CA PRO A 90 9.40 4.37 15.79
C PRO A 90 7.99 4.55 16.39
N GLU A 91 7.78 5.60 17.19
CA GLU A 91 6.49 5.90 17.82
C GLU A 91 5.43 6.22 16.75
N ASN A 92 5.82 6.93 15.68
CA ASN A 92 4.92 7.25 14.58
C ASN A 92 4.59 5.99 13.76
N TYR A 93 5.54 5.07 13.57
CA TYR A 93 5.25 3.76 12.97
C TYR A 93 4.21 2.98 13.78
N GLN A 94 4.39 2.89 15.10
CA GLN A 94 3.47 2.14 15.96
C GLN A 94 2.04 2.69 15.85
N GLN A 95 1.88 4.01 15.91
CA GLN A 95 0.58 4.66 15.77
C GLN A 95 -0.04 4.42 14.39
N VAL A 96 0.73 4.61 13.32
CA VAL A 96 0.25 4.48 11.93
C VAL A 96 -0.08 3.03 11.59
N ILE A 97 0.75 2.07 11.98
CA ILE A 97 0.50 0.64 11.74
C ILE A 97 -0.80 0.20 12.41
N LYS A 98 -1.01 0.63 13.67
CA LYS A 98 -2.25 0.35 14.39
C LYS A 98 -3.46 0.93 13.65
N GLU A 99 -3.37 2.19 13.22
CA GLU A 99 -4.43 2.86 12.49
C GLU A 99 -4.76 2.16 11.17
N ILE A 100 -3.74 1.80 10.37
CA ILE A 100 -3.93 1.10 9.09
C ILE A 100 -4.59 -0.26 9.34
N ALA A 101 -4.11 -1.03 10.32
CA ALA A 101 -4.66 -2.34 10.63
C ALA A 101 -6.12 -2.30 11.13
N GLU A 102 -6.53 -1.24 11.83
CA GLU A 102 -7.87 -1.10 12.39
C GLU A 102 -8.87 -0.44 11.42
N GLN A 103 -8.40 0.46 10.55
CA GLN A 103 -9.27 1.37 9.79
C GLN A 103 -9.20 1.19 8.27
N MET A 104 -8.17 0.52 7.76
CA MET A 104 -7.96 0.34 6.33
C MET A 104 -8.11 -1.13 5.93
N ALA A 105 -8.66 -1.37 4.74
CA ALA A 105 -8.84 -2.72 4.22
C ALA A 105 -7.65 -3.14 3.38
N VAL A 106 -6.51 -3.32 4.04
CA VAL A 106 -5.29 -3.84 3.43
C VAL A 106 -4.96 -5.22 3.98
N ASP A 107 -4.35 -6.06 3.15
CA ASP A 107 -3.93 -7.41 3.53
C ASP A 107 -2.56 -7.41 4.23
N GLY A 108 -1.78 -6.34 4.05
CA GLY A 108 -0.46 -6.19 4.64
C GLY A 108 0.02 -4.75 4.71
N ILE A 109 1.14 -4.58 5.42
CA ILE A 109 1.86 -3.32 5.55
C ILE A 109 3.32 -3.56 5.17
N ASP A 110 3.87 -2.70 4.34
CA ASP A 110 5.27 -2.68 3.93
C ASP A 110 5.98 -1.43 4.45
N ILE A 111 7.24 -1.57 4.85
CA ILE A 111 8.08 -0.46 5.29
C ILE A 111 9.09 -0.19 4.19
N ASN A 112 9.00 0.99 3.55
CA ASN A 112 9.95 1.38 2.52
C ASN A 112 11.33 1.66 3.15
N MET A 113 12.28 0.77 2.88
CA MET A 113 13.70 0.90 3.25
C MET A 113 14.59 1.22 2.04
N GLY A 114 13.99 1.50 0.88
CA GLY A 114 14.69 1.55 -0.41
C GLY A 114 14.96 2.96 -0.94
N CYS A 115 14.28 3.99 -0.44
CA CYS A 115 14.31 5.33 -1.03
C CYS A 115 15.64 6.06 -0.74
N PRO A 116 16.53 6.28 -1.73
CA PRO A 116 17.83 6.92 -1.55
C PRO A 116 17.76 8.45 -1.62
N VAL A 117 16.54 9.03 -1.58
CA VAL A 117 16.34 10.46 -1.79
C VAL A 117 17.03 11.24 -0.65
N PRO A 118 17.88 12.25 -0.95
CA PRO A 118 18.66 13.00 0.05
C PRO A 118 17.85 13.68 1.16
N LYS A 119 16.53 13.80 1.00
CA LYS A 119 15.62 14.27 2.05
C LYS A 119 15.36 13.25 3.17
N VAL A 120 15.65 11.97 2.93
CA VAL A 120 15.38 10.85 3.85
C VAL A 120 16.65 10.35 4.53
N VAL A 121 17.79 10.42 3.83
CA VAL A 121 19.11 10.02 4.34
C VAL A 121 19.80 11.24 4.94
N ARG A 122 19.90 11.30 6.26
CA ARG A 122 20.76 12.26 6.97
C ARG A 122 21.63 11.54 7.97
#